data_AF-A0A8C2VD94-F1
#
_entry.id   AF-A0A8C2VD94-F1
#
_cell.length_a   1.000
_cell.length_b   1.000
_cell.length_c   1.000
_cell.angle_alpha   90.00
_cell.angle_beta   90.00
_cell.angle_gamma   90.00
#
_symmetry.space_group_name_H-M   'P 1'
#
loop_
_entity.id
_entity.type
_entity.pdbx_description
1 polymer ?
#
loop_
_entity_poly.entity_id
_entity_poly.type
_entity_poly.pdbx_seq_one_letter_code
_entity_poly.pdbx_strand_id
1 'polypeptide(L)'
;MDEVEWMHRHPKAEDLRIGLISWAGTYLTFEAYKNTVTANAKSLGRRQIWDLLVSNEQETQAVVRLKSLKGLYLLCEGDGSVCHGQPRTSHHGCFLLRFHRNGKWTLQCIISGRYLESDGEDVFCNSRVLSAYHMWTPRPALHVHVTLYSPIYRTYARADHGVGRVWVDAAVPCVEECGFLLHFQDGCYHLETSTHHFLSHVDRLVSKLSPQTAFHMQVRPRGLVALCDGEGGTLYPQGSHLLLGLGSSPTRGAEWFVLRHFPTWVSLRSKARKFISVVYGAEVRATSECLTPMCLFQFECDSESPTLQLRSNNGCYLAQRPHRAVMADGHPMESDSFFRVHWNCGKIILQSSNGRFLSIAPNGLLIANATIPGPNEELAIRFANRPFLVLRGRYGYVGSTSERDLIQCNMDQPDCIQLLPCRQGIYHFQAQGGSFWSITSFGTFRPWGKFALNFCVELQGSNLLTVLAPNGFYMRADRSGTLVADSEDITKECIWEF
;
A
#
# COMPACT_ATOMS: atom_id res chain seq x y z
N MET A 1 26.45 -25.01 0.35
CA MET A 1 27.26 -23.98 1.01
C MET A 1 27.12 -22.73 0.17
N ASP A 2 25.91 -22.17 0.17
CA ASP A 2 25.33 -21.33 1.23
C ASP A 2 25.83 -19.90 1.08
N GLU A 3 25.16 -19.18 0.20
CA GLU A 3 24.91 -17.74 0.31
C GLU A 3 23.77 -17.41 -0.67
N VAL A 4 22.58 -17.91 -0.35
CA VAL A 4 21.36 -17.29 -0.88
C VAL A 4 21.26 -15.96 -0.17
N GLU A 5 21.76 -14.91 -0.85
CA GLU A 5 21.68 -13.52 -0.42
C GLU A 5 20.29 -13.24 0.13
N TRP A 6 20.29 -13.01 1.43
CA TRP A 6 19.10 -12.69 2.18
C TRP A 6 18.52 -11.41 1.59
N MET A 7 17.23 -11.45 1.26
CA MET A 7 16.45 -10.23 1.07
C MET A 7 16.37 -9.45 2.40
N HIS A 8 17.46 -8.83 2.82
CA HIS A 8 17.42 -7.60 3.59
C HIS A 8 17.15 -6.47 2.60
N ARG A 9 15.94 -6.45 2.01
CA ARG A 9 15.36 -5.15 1.68
C ARG A 9 15.18 -4.48 3.04
N HIS A 10 16.11 -3.59 3.39
CA HIS A 10 15.89 -2.60 4.45
C HIS A 10 14.47 -2.02 4.26
N PRO A 11 13.70 -1.79 5.33
CA PRO A 11 12.41 -1.13 5.20
C PRO A 11 12.59 0.09 4.30
N LYS A 12 11.80 0.19 3.23
CA LYS A 12 11.87 1.38 2.36
C LYS A 12 11.54 2.59 3.24
N ALA A 13 12.06 3.77 2.90
CA ALA A 13 11.82 4.99 3.69
C ALA A 13 10.32 5.25 3.94
N GLU A 14 9.44 4.74 3.08
CA GLU A 14 7.98 4.84 3.17
C GLU A 14 7.35 3.93 4.24
N ASP A 15 8.02 2.81 4.60
CA ASP A 15 7.59 1.87 5.64
C ASP A 15 7.74 2.45 7.06
N LEU A 16 8.30 3.66 7.18
CA LEU A 16 8.55 4.39 8.42
C LEU A 16 7.73 5.68 8.54
N ARG A 17 6.78 5.91 7.62
CA ARG A 17 5.89 7.06 7.66
C ARG A 17 4.76 6.83 8.64
N ILE A 18 4.55 7.82 9.50
CA ILE A 18 3.54 7.76 10.55
C ILE A 18 2.77 9.08 10.66
N GLY A 19 1.52 8.99 11.10
CA GLY A 19 0.83 10.06 11.80
C GLY A 19 0.97 9.87 13.31
N LEU A 20 1.02 10.97 14.05
CA LEU A 20 0.98 10.96 15.51
C LEU A 20 -0.31 11.63 15.97
N ILE A 21 -1.17 10.86 16.61
CA ILE A 21 -2.48 11.31 17.11
C ILE A 21 -2.32 11.72 18.58
N SER A 22 -2.70 12.95 18.92
CA SER A 22 -2.70 13.46 20.28
C SER A 22 -3.74 12.75 21.15
N TRP A 23 -3.70 13.01 22.46
CA TRP A 23 -4.73 12.54 23.39
C TRP A 23 -6.14 13.05 23.02
N ALA A 24 -6.25 14.18 22.32
CA ALA A 24 -7.50 14.79 21.87
C ALA A 24 -8.01 14.21 20.53
N GLY A 25 -7.31 13.23 19.95
CA GLY A 25 -7.70 12.60 18.68
C GLY A 25 -7.30 13.39 17.44
N THR A 26 -6.40 14.36 17.57
CA THR A 26 -5.94 15.22 16.48
C THR A 26 -4.49 14.95 16.07
N TYR A 27 -4.14 15.16 14.81
CA TYR A 27 -2.84 14.78 14.26
C TYR A 27 -1.80 15.89 14.38
N LEU A 28 -0.60 15.52 14.79
CA LEU A 28 0.61 16.34 14.69
C LEU A 28 0.81 16.80 13.24
N THR A 29 0.77 18.10 13.02
CA THR A 29 0.68 18.73 11.71
C THR A 29 1.80 19.75 11.53
N PHE A 30 2.54 19.68 10.43
CA PHE A 30 3.45 20.76 10.03
C PHE A 30 2.74 21.74 9.11
N GLU A 31 2.96 23.05 9.32
CA GLU A 31 2.32 24.06 8.50
C GLU A 31 3.02 24.31 7.15
N ALA A 32 2.25 24.72 6.15
CA ALA A 32 2.79 24.89 4.79
C ALA A 32 3.60 26.19 4.62
N TYR A 33 3.26 27.26 5.34
CA TYR A 33 3.81 28.60 5.11
C TYR A 33 4.46 29.22 6.35
N LYS A 34 4.26 28.59 7.51
CA LYS A 34 4.83 29.00 8.79
C LYS A 34 5.68 27.84 9.29
N ASN A 35 6.82 28.13 9.93
CA ASN A 35 7.68 27.11 10.55
C ASN A 35 7.06 26.56 11.86
N THR A 36 5.73 26.53 11.96
CA THR A 36 4.99 26.12 13.15
C THR A 36 4.50 24.69 13.01
N VAL A 37 4.21 24.10 14.15
CA VAL A 37 3.65 22.76 14.28
C VAL A 37 2.42 22.85 15.18
N THR A 38 1.35 22.18 14.77
CA THR A 38 0.04 22.20 15.44
C THR A 38 -0.47 20.77 15.59
N ALA A 39 -1.60 20.61 16.26
CA ALA A 39 -2.30 19.34 16.39
C ALA A 39 -3.82 19.55 16.29
N ASN A 40 -4.31 20.14 15.20
CA ASN A 40 -5.75 20.43 15.02
C ASN A 40 -6.44 19.57 13.94
N ALA A 41 -5.67 18.85 13.12
CA ALA A 41 -6.22 18.07 12.02
C ALA A 41 -6.90 16.79 12.54
N LYS A 42 -8.06 16.44 11.98
CA LYS A 42 -8.82 15.23 12.36
C LYS A 42 -8.56 14.02 11.47
N SER A 43 -7.89 14.20 10.33
CA SER A 43 -7.60 13.14 9.37
C SER A 43 -6.11 13.12 9.00
N LEU A 44 -5.65 11.95 8.53
CA LEU A 44 -4.27 11.76 8.12
C LEU A 44 -4.05 12.21 6.67
N GLY A 45 -3.66 13.47 6.49
CA GLY A 45 -3.25 14.02 5.21
C GLY A 45 -1.73 14.19 5.07
N ARG A 46 -1.26 14.73 3.95
CA ARG A 46 0.18 14.92 3.68
C ARG A 46 0.92 15.78 4.72
N ARG A 47 0.22 16.72 5.37
CA ARG A 47 0.79 17.58 6.42
C ARG A 47 0.89 16.90 7.79
N GLN A 48 0.25 15.74 7.93
CA GLN A 48 0.20 14.94 9.15
C GLN A 48 1.20 13.77 9.11
N ILE A 49 1.86 13.57 7.97
CA ILE A 49 2.81 12.47 7.75
C ILE A 49 4.22 12.92 8.11
N TRP A 50 4.87 12.11 8.94
CA TRP A 50 6.26 12.27 9.37
C TRP A 50 7.05 11.00 9.08
N ASP A 51 8.21 11.14 8.46
CA ASP A 51 9.22 10.08 8.36
C ASP A 51 9.90 9.93 9.74
N LEU A 52 9.84 8.73 10.31
CA LEU A 52 10.50 8.40 11.57
C LEU A 52 11.94 7.91 11.32
N LEU A 53 12.93 8.76 11.59
CA LEU A 53 14.34 8.44 11.44
C LEU A 53 14.91 7.90 12.75
N VAL A 54 15.43 6.67 12.72
CA VAL A 54 15.82 5.91 13.92
C VAL A 54 17.34 5.77 13.96
N SER A 55 17.95 5.98 15.11
CA SER A 55 19.43 5.92 15.28
C SER A 55 19.90 4.90 16.32
N ASN A 56 19.09 4.63 17.33
CA ASN A 56 19.38 3.61 18.34
C ASN A 56 18.04 3.04 18.84
N GLU A 57 17.78 1.76 18.60
CA GLU A 57 16.54 1.08 18.98
C GLU A 57 16.83 0.02 20.03
N GLN A 58 16.02 0.03 21.10
CA GLN A 58 16.01 -0.93 22.19
C GLN A 58 14.59 -1.46 22.37
N GLU A 59 14.43 -2.48 23.22
CA GLU A 59 13.15 -3.18 23.43
C GLU A 59 12.01 -2.26 23.90
N THR A 60 12.30 -1.21 24.66
CA THR A 60 11.28 -0.31 25.25
C THR A 60 11.42 1.16 24.85
N GLN A 61 12.47 1.50 24.08
CA GLN A 61 12.72 2.87 23.66
C GLN A 61 13.58 2.95 22.39
N ALA A 62 13.51 4.09 21.71
CA ALA A 62 14.38 4.39 20.58
C ALA A 62 14.75 5.88 20.53
N VAL A 63 15.92 6.20 19.97
CA VAL A 63 16.30 7.59 19.64
C VAL A 63 15.89 7.89 18.22
N VAL A 64 15.03 8.89 18.07
CA VAL A 64 14.40 9.23 16.80
C VAL A 64 14.50 10.71 16.44
N ARG A 65 14.35 11.01 15.15
CA ARG A 65 13.96 12.33 14.64
C ARG A 65 12.72 12.19 13.76
N LEU A 66 11.84 13.18 13.82
CA LEU A 66 10.67 13.27 12.95
C LEU A 66 10.99 14.23 11.81
N LYS A 67 10.89 13.76 10.57
CA LYS A 67 11.12 14.56 9.36
C LYS A 67 9.83 14.67 8.57
N SER A 68 9.40 15.88 8.26
CA SER A 68 8.23 16.13 7.42
C SER A 68 8.49 15.77 5.96
N LEU A 69 7.43 15.59 5.17
CA LEU A 69 7.52 15.36 3.72
C LEU A 69 8.18 16.51 2.94
N LYS A 70 8.38 17.68 3.56
CA LYS A 70 9.18 18.80 3.00
C LYS A 70 10.68 18.66 3.23
N GLY A 71 11.09 17.63 3.96
CA GLY A 71 12.48 17.40 4.33
C GLY A 71 12.96 18.19 5.56
N LEU A 72 12.04 18.84 6.29
CA LEU A 72 12.34 19.60 7.50
C LEU A 72 12.03 18.79 8.76
N TYR A 73 12.76 19.03 9.84
CA TYR A 73 12.72 18.23 11.06
C TYR A 73 11.84 18.90 12.14
N LEU A 74 11.23 18.10 13.01
CA LEU A 74 10.58 18.60 14.23
C LEU A 74 11.65 19.03 15.24
N LEU A 75 11.56 20.26 15.73
CA LEU A 75 12.56 20.89 16.59
C LEU A 75 11.91 21.44 17.87
N CYS A 76 12.63 21.36 18.98
CA CYS A 76 12.24 21.96 20.26
C CYS A 76 13.23 23.06 20.61
N GLU A 77 12.72 24.28 20.78
CA GLU A 77 13.52 25.44 21.18
C GLU A 77 13.67 25.49 22.72
N GLY A 78 14.61 26.31 23.21
CA GLY A 78 14.94 26.38 24.64
C GLY A 78 13.78 26.90 25.52
N ASP A 79 12.93 27.74 24.95
CA ASP A 79 11.70 28.24 25.57
C ASP A 79 10.57 27.20 25.60
N GLY A 80 10.78 26.03 24.99
CA GLY A 80 9.81 24.95 24.87
C GLY A 80 8.80 25.11 23.75
N SER A 81 8.94 26.12 22.90
CA SER A 81 8.22 26.19 21.63
C SER A 81 8.68 25.07 20.68
N VAL A 82 7.76 24.62 19.83
CA VAL A 82 8.02 23.56 18.85
C VAL A 82 7.87 24.12 17.45
N CYS A 83 8.88 23.91 16.62
CA CYS A 83 8.90 24.38 15.25
C CYS A 83 9.28 23.24 14.30
N HIS A 84 9.20 23.49 12.99
CA HIS A 84 9.82 22.61 12.01
C HIS A 84 10.89 23.37 11.22
N GLY A 85 12.04 22.75 10.99
CA GLY A 85 13.17 23.43 10.34
C GLY A 85 14.41 22.57 10.17
N GLN A 86 15.56 23.21 9.98
CA GLN A 86 16.85 22.53 9.91
C GLN A 86 17.50 22.43 11.30
N PRO A 87 17.99 21.25 11.71
CA PRO A 87 18.73 21.09 12.96
C PRO A 87 19.96 22.00 13.03
N ARG A 88 20.24 22.59 14.20
CA ARG A 88 21.40 23.45 14.42
C ARG A 88 22.62 22.67 14.94
N THR A 89 22.37 21.52 15.55
CA THR A 89 23.38 20.62 16.13
C THR A 89 22.98 19.17 15.84
N SER A 90 23.91 18.23 16.07
CA SER A 90 23.65 16.79 15.94
C SER A 90 22.54 16.27 16.88
N HIS A 91 22.24 16.96 17.98
CA HIS A 91 21.20 16.54 18.92
C HIS A 91 19.92 17.37 18.81
N HIS A 92 19.91 18.44 18.01
CA HIS A 92 18.72 19.28 17.84
C HIS A 92 17.62 18.49 17.11
N GLY A 93 16.43 18.43 17.70
CA GLY A 93 15.31 17.64 17.17
C GLY A 93 15.42 16.13 17.42
N CYS A 94 16.33 15.68 18.29
CA CYS A 94 16.39 14.30 18.74
C CYS A 94 15.47 14.07 19.94
N PHE A 95 14.65 13.02 19.84
CA PHE A 95 13.73 12.59 20.88
C PHE A 95 14.05 11.16 21.32
N LEU A 96 13.97 10.90 22.62
CA LEU A 96 13.82 9.57 23.17
C LEU A 96 12.36 9.17 23.10
N LEU A 97 12.04 8.27 22.17
CA LEU A 97 10.74 7.65 22.01
C LEU A 97 10.62 6.48 22.98
N ARG A 98 9.58 6.45 23.83
CA ARG A 98 9.26 5.29 24.68
C ARG A 98 7.97 4.61 24.24
N PHE A 99 7.98 3.28 24.25
CA PHE A 99 6.84 2.45 23.86
C PHE A 99 6.05 2.03 25.10
N HIS A 100 4.75 2.36 25.14
CA HIS A 100 3.87 1.98 26.24
C HIS A 100 3.06 0.73 25.90
N ARG A 101 2.68 -0.03 26.93
CA ARG A 101 1.90 -1.28 26.75
C ARG A 101 0.55 -1.08 26.09
N ASN A 102 -0.02 0.12 26.21
CA ASN A 102 -1.27 0.52 25.56
C ASN A 102 -1.10 0.95 24.08
N GLY A 103 0.07 0.71 23.49
CA GLY A 103 0.39 1.07 22.10
C GLY A 103 0.73 2.55 21.86
N LYS A 104 0.60 3.40 22.88
CA LYS A 104 0.94 4.82 22.78
C LYS A 104 2.45 5.06 22.94
N TRP A 105 2.88 6.22 22.50
CA TRP A 105 4.25 6.70 22.57
C TRP A 105 4.36 7.98 23.39
N THR A 106 5.53 8.19 23.98
CA THR A 106 5.95 9.49 24.52
C THR A 106 7.27 9.87 23.89
N LEU A 107 7.44 11.14 23.52
CA LEU A 107 8.68 11.68 22.95
C LEU A 107 9.33 12.65 23.94
N GLN A 108 10.51 12.32 24.46
CA GLN A 108 11.27 13.19 25.36
C GLN A 108 12.42 13.85 24.59
N CYS A 109 12.45 15.17 24.51
CA CYS A 109 13.57 15.91 23.93
C CYS A 109 14.87 15.58 24.70
N ILE A 110 15.88 15.09 23.98
CA ILE A 110 17.13 14.62 24.60
C ILE A 110 17.89 15.76 25.28
N ILE A 111 17.85 16.96 24.70
CA ILE A 111 18.60 18.12 25.22
C ILE A 111 17.96 18.68 26.48
N SER A 112 16.64 18.90 26.48
CA SER A 112 15.95 19.59 27.59
C SER A 112 15.41 18.63 28.66
N GLY A 113 15.26 17.35 28.32
CA GLY A 113 14.58 16.34 29.13
C GLY A 113 13.06 16.56 29.23
N ARG A 114 12.49 17.49 28.45
CA ARG A 114 11.05 17.79 28.42
C ARG A 114 10.34 16.91 27.40
N TYR A 115 9.05 16.67 27.59
CA TYR A 115 8.26 15.83 26.70
C TYR A 115 7.51 16.66 25.66
N LEU A 116 7.32 16.09 24.47
CA LEU A 116 6.43 16.65 23.46
C LEU A 116 4.98 16.48 23.91
N GLU A 117 4.25 17.59 23.97
CA GLU A 117 2.89 17.67 24.48
C GLU A 117 1.99 18.47 23.54
N SER A 118 0.70 18.21 23.62
CA SER A 118 -0.33 18.98 22.92
C SER A 118 -1.55 19.15 23.81
N ASP A 119 -2.15 20.34 23.76
CA ASP A 119 -3.43 20.64 24.41
C ASP A 119 -4.65 20.31 23.52
N GLY A 120 -4.42 19.77 22.32
CA GLY A 120 -5.44 19.45 21.33
C GLY A 120 -5.52 20.43 20.16
N GLU A 121 -4.78 21.55 20.22
CA GLU A 121 -4.65 22.50 19.11
C GLU A 121 -3.19 22.84 18.84
N ASP A 122 -2.45 23.21 19.88
CA ASP A 122 -1.04 23.60 19.82
C ASP A 122 -0.13 22.47 20.29
N VAL A 123 1.16 22.62 19.96
CA VAL A 123 2.21 21.65 20.29
C VAL A 123 3.38 22.36 20.94
N PHE A 124 3.81 21.85 22.09
CA PHE A 124 4.85 22.45 22.92
C PHE A 124 5.70 21.37 23.61
N CYS A 125 6.77 21.78 24.28
CA CYS A 125 7.71 20.90 24.95
C CYS A 125 8.25 21.53 26.24
N ASN A 126 7.39 21.64 27.26
CA ASN A 126 7.65 22.36 28.51
C ASN A 126 7.81 21.44 29.71
N SER A 127 6.95 20.44 29.85
CA SER A 127 6.90 19.61 31.05
C SER A 127 7.95 18.49 31.07
N ARG A 128 8.46 18.18 32.26
CA ARG A 128 9.27 16.97 32.56
C ARG A 128 8.46 15.88 33.28
N VAL A 129 7.20 16.17 33.62
CA VAL A 129 6.30 15.28 34.34
C VAL A 129 5.27 14.74 33.36
N LEU A 130 5.16 13.41 33.28
CA LEU A 130 4.24 12.74 32.38
C LEU A 130 2.78 12.98 32.78
N SER A 131 1.95 13.15 31.77
CA SER A 131 0.50 13.31 31.85
C SER A 131 -0.14 12.84 30.55
N ALA A 132 -1.47 12.85 30.46
CA ALA A 132 -2.18 12.48 29.24
C ALA A 132 -1.78 13.33 28.02
N TYR A 133 -1.45 14.62 28.22
CA TYR A 133 -1.04 15.56 27.16
C TYR A 133 0.20 15.15 26.37
N HIS A 134 0.99 14.20 26.91
CA HIS A 134 2.24 13.71 26.32
C HIS A 134 2.08 12.41 25.52
N MET A 135 0.87 11.85 25.50
CA MET A 135 0.60 10.54 24.92
C MET A 135 0.21 10.69 23.45
N TRP A 136 0.98 10.06 22.57
CA TRP A 136 0.77 10.07 21.13
C TRP A 136 0.47 8.67 20.63
N THR A 137 -0.65 8.47 19.93
CA THR A 137 -0.97 7.20 19.27
C THR A 137 -0.37 7.18 17.87
N PRO A 138 0.54 6.26 17.55
CA PRO A 138 1.11 6.14 16.20
C PRO A 138 0.07 5.53 15.24
N ARG A 139 -0.07 6.12 14.05
CA ARG A 139 -0.85 5.57 12.93
C ARG A 139 0.09 5.37 11.73
N PRO A 140 0.34 4.13 11.26
CA PRO A 140 1.09 3.90 10.04
C PRO A 140 0.45 4.64 8.86
N ALA A 141 1.24 5.39 8.10
CA ALA A 141 0.76 6.20 6.98
C ALA A 141 0.85 5.45 5.64
N LEU A 142 0.42 4.19 5.61
CA LEU A 142 0.34 3.39 4.40
C LEU A 142 -1.05 3.43 3.76
N HIS A 143 -1.16 2.93 2.53
CA HIS A 143 -2.44 2.70 1.88
C HIS A 143 -3.23 1.62 2.64
N VAL A 144 -4.54 1.77 2.84
CA VAL A 144 -5.31 0.81 3.67
C VAL A 144 -5.33 -0.62 3.12
N HIS A 145 -5.04 -0.84 1.84
CA HIS A 145 -4.95 -2.17 1.26
C HIS A 145 -3.55 -2.75 1.45
N VAL A 146 -3.41 -3.66 2.41
CA VAL A 146 -2.15 -4.11 2.96
C VAL A 146 -1.99 -5.63 2.88
N THR A 147 -0.76 -6.07 3.08
CA THR A 147 -0.41 -7.45 3.43
C THR A 147 0.25 -7.47 4.80
N LEU A 148 0.05 -8.57 5.54
CA LEU A 148 0.73 -8.82 6.80
C LEU A 148 1.84 -9.85 6.56
N TYR A 149 3.09 -9.42 6.65
CA TYR A 149 4.25 -10.30 6.51
C TYR A 149 4.81 -10.65 7.89
N SER A 150 5.00 -11.95 8.18
CA SER A 150 5.70 -12.39 9.39
C SER A 150 7.20 -12.53 9.12
N PRO A 151 8.08 -11.74 9.77
CA PRO A 151 9.53 -11.90 9.63
C PRO A 151 10.05 -13.22 10.18
N ILE A 152 9.40 -13.75 11.22
CA ILE A 152 9.80 -15.01 11.90
C ILE A 152 9.57 -16.20 10.97
N TYR A 153 8.38 -16.31 10.38
CA TYR A 153 8.02 -17.43 9.51
C TYR A 153 8.34 -17.19 8.04
N ARG A 154 8.65 -15.94 7.67
CA ARG A 154 8.90 -15.47 6.29
C ARG A 154 7.76 -15.74 5.32
N THR A 155 6.55 -15.73 5.85
CA THR A 155 5.30 -15.95 5.12
C THR A 155 4.36 -14.77 5.31
N TYR A 156 3.33 -14.74 4.49
CA TYR A 156 2.28 -13.75 4.49
C TYR A 156 1.01 -14.34 5.09
N ALA A 157 0.23 -13.49 5.75
CA ALA A 157 -1.13 -13.82 6.13
C ALA A 157 -2.00 -14.01 4.89
N ARG A 158 -2.91 -14.99 4.94
CA ARG A 158 -3.86 -15.31 3.88
C ARG A 158 -5.18 -15.78 4.50
N ALA A 159 -6.27 -15.18 4.07
CA ALA A 159 -7.61 -15.60 4.46
C ALA A 159 -7.99 -16.93 3.77
N ASP A 160 -8.73 -17.76 4.50
CA ASP A 160 -9.38 -18.95 3.99
C ASP A 160 -10.88 -18.82 4.28
N HIS A 161 -11.62 -18.42 3.26
CA HIS A 161 -13.07 -18.21 3.36
C HIS A 161 -13.86 -19.51 3.46
N GLY A 162 -13.32 -20.63 2.95
CA GLY A 162 -13.97 -21.93 3.06
C GLY A 162 -14.01 -22.42 4.50
N VAL A 163 -12.95 -22.15 5.27
CA VAL A 163 -12.86 -22.50 6.69
C VAL A 163 -13.21 -21.34 7.63
N GLY A 164 -13.26 -20.11 7.11
CA GLY A 164 -13.55 -18.89 7.87
C GLY A 164 -12.42 -18.49 8.82
N ARG A 165 -11.16 -18.67 8.42
CA ARG A 165 -9.95 -18.44 9.24
C ARG A 165 -8.86 -17.71 8.47
N VAL A 166 -7.80 -17.28 9.16
CA VAL A 166 -6.60 -16.67 8.55
C VAL A 166 -5.38 -17.49 8.92
N TRP A 167 -4.54 -17.79 7.94
CA TRP A 167 -3.30 -18.55 8.09
C TRP A 167 -2.10 -17.67 7.75
N VAL A 168 -0.94 -17.95 8.32
CA VAL A 168 0.32 -17.24 8.01
C VAL A 168 1.28 -18.18 7.30
N ASP A 169 0.84 -18.71 6.16
CA ASP A 169 1.50 -19.80 5.42
C ASP A 169 1.85 -19.44 3.97
N ALA A 170 1.40 -18.29 3.46
CA ALA A 170 1.59 -17.94 2.07
C ALA A 170 3.03 -17.46 1.81
N ALA A 171 3.78 -18.15 0.94
CA ALA A 171 5.13 -17.75 0.60
C ALA A 171 5.18 -16.42 -0.20
N VAL A 172 4.17 -16.18 -1.03
CA VAL A 172 4.08 -15.02 -1.93
C VAL A 172 2.64 -14.48 -1.94
N PRO A 173 2.40 -13.16 -1.84
CA PRO A 173 1.06 -12.57 -1.78
C PRO A 173 0.49 -12.31 -3.18
N CYS A 174 0.47 -13.34 -4.04
CA CYS A 174 0.04 -13.21 -5.44
C CYS A 174 -1.45 -13.49 -5.69
N VAL A 175 -2.18 -13.86 -4.64
CA VAL A 175 -3.62 -14.15 -4.66
C VAL A 175 -4.38 -13.13 -3.80
N GLU A 176 -5.67 -12.95 -4.08
CA GLU A 176 -6.49 -11.92 -3.44
C GLU A 176 -6.65 -12.12 -1.93
N GLU A 177 -6.63 -13.37 -1.46
CA GLU A 177 -6.80 -13.72 -0.06
C GLU A 177 -5.63 -13.27 0.82
N CYS A 178 -4.50 -12.90 0.23
CA CYS A 178 -3.37 -12.30 0.96
C CYS A 178 -3.58 -10.79 1.23
N GLY A 179 -4.56 -10.16 0.59
CA GLY A 179 -4.89 -8.75 0.75
C GLY A 179 -5.88 -8.51 1.89
N PHE A 180 -5.58 -7.50 2.71
CA PHE A 180 -6.43 -7.06 3.81
C PHE A 180 -6.66 -5.55 3.74
N LEU A 181 -7.88 -5.11 3.99
CA LEU A 181 -8.19 -3.72 4.23
C LEU A 181 -8.07 -3.42 5.72
N LEU A 182 -7.19 -2.47 6.03
CA LEU A 182 -6.93 -1.99 7.38
C LEU A 182 -7.81 -0.77 7.67
N HIS A 183 -8.92 -1.00 8.37
CA HIS A 183 -9.80 0.07 8.83
C HIS A 183 -9.29 0.64 10.14
N PHE A 184 -9.42 1.96 10.30
CA PHE A 184 -9.10 2.65 11.56
C PHE A 184 -10.34 3.41 12.03
N GLN A 185 -10.92 2.97 13.14
CA GLN A 185 -12.13 3.54 13.72
C GLN A 185 -12.00 3.61 15.24
N ASP A 186 -12.30 4.78 15.81
CA ASP A 186 -12.34 5.01 17.27
C ASP A 186 -11.05 4.59 18.01
N GLY A 187 -9.89 4.74 17.35
CA GLY A 187 -8.58 4.38 17.92
C GLY A 187 -8.21 2.90 17.79
N CYS A 188 -9.07 2.09 17.17
CA CYS A 188 -8.87 0.67 16.94
C CYS A 188 -8.75 0.37 15.43
N TYR A 189 -8.15 -0.79 15.15
CA TYR A 189 -7.96 -1.32 13.80
C TYR A 189 -8.83 -2.54 13.57
N HIS A 190 -9.39 -2.65 12.38
CA HIS A 190 -10.12 -3.83 11.94
C HIS A 190 -9.49 -4.37 10.66
N LEU A 191 -9.28 -5.68 10.61
CA LEU A 191 -8.74 -6.37 9.44
C LEU A 191 -9.89 -6.96 8.64
N GLU A 192 -10.24 -6.31 7.53
CA GLU A 192 -11.18 -6.83 6.55
C GLU A 192 -10.43 -7.59 5.45
N THR A 193 -11.00 -8.71 5.01
CA THR A 193 -10.46 -9.57 3.95
C THR A 193 -10.97 -9.16 2.57
N SER A 194 -10.40 -9.72 1.51
CA SER A 194 -10.83 -9.45 0.12
C SER A 194 -12.30 -9.79 -0.17
N THR A 195 -12.93 -10.65 0.63
CA THR A 195 -14.36 -11.00 0.51
C THR A 195 -15.25 -10.30 1.54
N HIS A 196 -14.78 -9.18 2.11
CA HIS A 196 -15.54 -8.33 3.03
C HIS A 196 -15.95 -9.00 4.36
N HIS A 197 -15.09 -9.88 4.87
CA HIS A 197 -15.20 -10.42 6.23
C HIS A 197 -14.08 -9.89 7.12
N PHE A 198 -14.37 -9.72 8.40
CA PHE A 198 -13.46 -9.19 9.42
C PHE A 198 -12.88 -10.30 10.27
N LEU A 199 -11.58 -10.22 10.61
CA LEU A 199 -10.98 -11.07 11.62
C LEU A 199 -11.49 -10.69 13.01
N SER A 200 -11.90 -11.68 13.80
CA SER A 200 -12.37 -11.49 15.19
C SER A 200 -11.38 -12.04 16.22
N HIS A 201 -11.59 -11.67 17.49
CA HIS A 201 -10.84 -12.14 18.67
C HIS A 201 -10.98 -13.63 18.94
N VAL A 202 -11.94 -14.31 18.32
CA VAL A 202 -12.18 -15.76 18.45
C VAL A 202 -11.66 -16.54 17.24
N ASP A 203 -10.68 -15.98 16.52
CA ASP A 203 -9.95 -16.59 15.42
C ASP A 203 -10.85 -16.99 14.23
N ARG A 204 -11.96 -16.27 14.05
CA ARG A 204 -12.93 -16.50 12.97
C ARG A 204 -13.18 -15.25 12.15
N LEU A 205 -13.51 -15.47 10.88
CA LEU A 205 -14.01 -14.44 9.97
C LEU A 205 -15.50 -14.20 10.20
N VAL A 206 -15.88 -12.93 10.37
CA VAL A 206 -17.26 -12.49 10.61
C VAL A 206 -17.67 -11.40 9.61
N SER A 207 -18.94 -11.30 9.26
CA SER A 207 -19.40 -10.38 8.21
C SER A 207 -19.66 -8.94 8.67
N LYS A 208 -19.58 -8.67 9.98
CA LYS A 208 -19.91 -7.36 10.55
C LYS A 208 -18.82 -6.85 11.47
N LEU A 209 -18.56 -5.55 11.34
CA LEU A 209 -17.69 -4.81 12.25
C LEU A 209 -18.35 -4.77 13.64
N SER A 210 -17.56 -5.04 14.66
CA SER A 210 -17.99 -5.11 16.05
C SER A 210 -16.81 -4.96 17.01
N PRO A 211 -17.03 -4.78 18.33
CA PRO A 211 -15.95 -4.79 19.31
C PRO A 211 -15.08 -6.05 19.26
N GLN A 212 -15.64 -7.21 18.88
CA GLN A 212 -14.88 -8.46 18.72
C GLN A 212 -13.90 -8.46 17.54
N THR A 213 -13.96 -7.45 16.67
CA THR A 213 -13.07 -7.30 15.51
C THR A 213 -12.09 -6.14 15.67
N ALA A 214 -12.14 -5.46 16.81
CA ALA A 214 -11.37 -4.26 17.09
C ALA A 214 -10.03 -4.62 17.74
N PHE A 215 -8.93 -4.17 17.15
CA PHE A 215 -7.58 -4.42 17.66
C PHE A 215 -6.85 -3.10 17.93
N HIS A 216 -6.17 -3.01 19.07
CA HIS A 216 -5.18 -1.99 19.31
C HIS A 216 -3.88 -2.35 18.59
N MET A 217 -3.27 -1.39 17.90
CA MET A 217 -2.01 -1.63 17.21
C MET A 217 -0.84 -1.07 18.03
N GLN A 218 0.09 -1.93 18.37
CA GLN A 218 1.42 -1.50 18.81
C GLN A 218 2.27 -1.31 17.57
N VAL A 219 2.91 -0.14 17.46
CA VAL A 219 3.84 0.17 16.38
C VAL A 219 5.24 0.30 16.96
N ARG A 220 6.20 -0.32 16.30
CA ARG A 220 7.63 -0.16 16.58
C ARG A 220 8.34 0.51 15.40
N PRO A 221 9.49 1.14 15.66
CA PRO A 221 10.37 1.55 14.58
C PRO A 221 10.64 0.38 13.63
N ARG A 222 10.98 0.69 12.38
CA ARG A 222 11.15 -0.28 11.27
C ARG A 222 9.85 -0.90 10.73
N GLY A 223 8.70 -0.35 11.10
CA GLY A 223 7.39 -0.72 10.54
C GLY A 223 6.83 -2.03 11.08
N LEU A 224 7.36 -2.52 12.22
CA LEU A 224 6.81 -3.68 12.90
C LEU A 224 5.55 -3.29 13.66
N VAL A 225 4.52 -4.11 13.52
CA VAL A 225 3.24 -3.96 14.20
C VAL A 225 2.83 -5.23 14.91
N ALA A 226 2.15 -5.07 16.03
CA ALA A 226 1.43 -6.15 16.71
C ALA A 226 0.00 -5.69 16.96
N LEU A 227 -0.96 -6.59 16.80
CA LEU A 227 -2.39 -6.32 16.98
C LEU A 227 -2.86 -6.99 18.27
N CYS A 228 -3.40 -6.22 19.20
CA CYS A 228 -3.79 -6.65 20.53
C CYS A 228 -5.28 -6.41 20.78
N ASP A 229 -5.87 -7.16 21.70
CA ASP A 229 -7.27 -6.97 22.13
C ASP A 229 -7.45 -5.84 23.18
N GLY A 230 -6.35 -5.38 23.78
CA GLY A 230 -6.38 -4.40 24.88
C GLY A 230 -6.53 -5.02 26.28
N GLU A 231 -6.84 -6.30 26.36
CA GLU A 231 -7.00 -7.10 27.60
C GLU A 231 -5.77 -7.98 27.89
N GLY A 232 -4.78 -7.98 26.99
CA GLY A 232 -3.50 -8.68 27.13
C GLY A 232 -3.28 -9.77 26.09
N GLY A 233 -4.29 -10.08 25.28
CA GLY A 233 -4.16 -10.93 24.10
C GLY A 233 -3.50 -10.19 22.95
N THR A 234 -2.71 -10.91 22.17
CA THR A 234 -2.05 -10.43 20.96
C THR A 234 -2.24 -11.46 19.84
N LEU A 235 -2.44 -10.99 18.61
CA LEU A 235 -2.51 -11.84 17.43
C LEU A 235 -1.11 -12.33 17.05
N TYR A 236 -0.96 -13.64 16.89
CA TYR A 236 0.24 -14.26 16.35
C TYR A 236 -0.08 -15.62 15.71
N PRO A 237 0.80 -16.17 14.86
CA PRO A 237 0.60 -17.49 14.27
C PRO A 237 0.79 -18.60 15.30
N GLN A 238 -0.18 -19.53 15.38
CA GLN A 238 -0.26 -20.60 16.38
C GLN A 238 -0.31 -21.98 15.73
N GLY A 239 0.30 -22.96 16.40
CA GLY A 239 0.30 -24.36 15.99
C GLY A 239 1.15 -24.65 14.74
N SER A 240 1.15 -25.90 14.30
CA SER A 240 1.92 -26.38 13.13
C SER A 240 1.47 -25.77 11.80
N HIS A 241 0.23 -25.32 11.73
CA HIS A 241 -0.39 -24.75 10.53
C HIS A 241 -0.37 -23.21 10.52
N LEU A 242 0.26 -22.58 11.53
CA LEU A 242 0.39 -21.12 11.60
C LEU A 242 -0.96 -20.39 11.52
N LEU A 243 -1.95 -20.88 12.27
CA LEU A 243 -3.26 -20.22 12.40
C LEU A 243 -3.07 -18.85 13.05
N LEU A 244 -3.50 -17.77 12.41
CA LEU A 244 -3.48 -16.45 13.02
C LEU A 244 -4.59 -16.39 14.07
N GLY A 245 -4.21 -16.29 15.32
CA GLY A 245 -5.17 -16.23 16.41
C GLY A 245 -4.69 -15.45 17.62
N LEU A 246 -5.63 -15.11 18.49
CA LEU A 246 -5.39 -14.33 19.70
C LEU A 246 -4.84 -15.25 20.81
N GLY A 247 -3.78 -14.80 21.48
CA GLY A 247 -3.21 -15.52 22.62
C GLY A 247 -2.39 -14.62 23.52
N SER A 248 -2.00 -15.12 24.68
CA SER A 248 -1.37 -14.32 25.75
C SER A 248 0.16 -14.47 25.84
N SER A 249 0.78 -15.34 25.04
CA SER A 249 2.21 -15.66 25.18
C SER A 249 2.84 -16.00 23.83
N PRO A 250 3.01 -15.01 22.94
CA PRO A 250 3.77 -15.22 21.72
C PRO A 250 5.23 -15.56 22.08
N THR A 251 5.82 -16.49 21.34
CA THR A 251 7.22 -16.88 21.54
C THR A 251 8.10 -16.21 20.51
N ARG A 252 9.29 -15.75 20.94
CA ARG A 252 10.35 -15.25 20.05
C ARG A 252 9.92 -14.11 19.10
N GLY A 253 8.97 -13.27 19.51
CA GLY A 253 8.51 -12.14 18.68
C GLY A 253 7.55 -12.53 17.56
N ALA A 254 6.87 -13.69 17.65
CA ALA A 254 5.92 -14.18 16.65
C ALA A 254 4.71 -13.23 16.42
N GLU A 255 4.45 -12.32 17.35
CA GLU A 255 3.43 -11.29 17.26
C GLU A 255 3.76 -10.14 16.30
N TRP A 256 5.02 -9.99 15.92
CA TRP A 256 5.45 -8.87 15.08
C TRP A 256 5.25 -9.18 13.60
N PHE A 257 4.47 -8.32 12.94
CA PHE A 257 4.26 -8.31 11.50
C PHE A 257 4.82 -7.04 10.88
N VAL A 258 5.18 -7.10 9.61
CA VAL A 258 5.43 -5.91 8.79
C VAL A 258 4.20 -5.67 7.93
N LEU A 259 3.56 -4.52 8.09
CA LEU A 259 2.54 -4.07 7.15
C LEU A 259 3.23 -3.60 5.88
N ARG A 260 2.84 -4.16 4.75
CA ARG A 260 3.33 -3.74 3.44
C ARG A 260 2.16 -3.38 2.57
N HIS A 261 2.37 -2.47 1.62
CA HIS A 261 1.44 -2.33 0.50
C HIS A 261 1.18 -3.70 -0.10
N PHE A 262 -0.08 -4.02 -0.40
CA PHE A 262 -0.38 -5.24 -1.12
C PHE A 262 0.25 -5.11 -2.52
N PRO A 263 1.26 -5.91 -2.91
CA PRO A 263 1.88 -5.72 -4.23
C PRO A 263 0.88 -5.98 -5.35
N THR A 264 1.05 -5.28 -6.46
CA THR A 264 0.28 -5.52 -7.67
C THR A 264 0.78 -6.77 -8.37
N TRP A 265 -0.08 -7.78 -8.52
CA TRP A 265 0.17 -8.95 -9.36
C TRP A 265 -0.74 -8.90 -10.57
N VAL A 266 -0.18 -9.24 -11.72
CA VAL A 266 -0.87 -9.21 -13.01
C VAL A 266 -0.68 -10.52 -13.76
N SER A 267 -1.63 -10.77 -14.66
CA SER A 267 -1.48 -11.74 -15.73
C SER A 267 -1.38 -11.00 -17.06
N LEU A 268 -0.58 -11.55 -17.96
CA LEU A 268 -0.39 -11.01 -19.31
C LEU A 268 -1.01 -11.98 -20.31
N ARG A 269 -1.86 -11.48 -21.20
CA ARG A 269 -2.58 -12.28 -22.18
C ARG A 269 -2.31 -11.77 -23.59
N SER A 270 -1.88 -12.68 -24.45
CA SER A 270 -1.63 -12.41 -25.86
C SER A 270 -2.91 -12.16 -26.65
N LYS A 271 -2.77 -11.61 -27.86
CA LYS A 271 -3.85 -11.50 -28.86
C LYS A 271 -4.50 -12.86 -29.16
N ALA A 272 -3.70 -13.94 -29.19
CA ALA A 272 -4.16 -15.31 -29.36
C ALA A 272 -4.85 -15.89 -28.11
N ARG A 273 -5.21 -15.05 -27.13
CA ARG A 273 -5.93 -15.42 -25.90
C ARG A 273 -5.18 -16.39 -24.98
N LYS A 274 -3.90 -16.64 -25.23
CA LYS A 274 -3.03 -17.42 -24.34
C LYS A 274 -2.35 -16.53 -23.31
N PHE A 275 -2.27 -17.01 -22.07
CA PHE A 275 -1.51 -16.39 -21.00
C PHE A 275 -0.02 -16.60 -21.20
N ILE A 276 0.77 -15.57 -20.89
CA ILE A 276 2.21 -15.66 -20.73
C ILE A 276 2.47 -16.40 -19.42
N SER A 277 3.33 -17.41 -19.47
CA SER A 277 3.62 -18.30 -18.35
C SER A 277 5.07 -18.74 -18.34
N VAL A 278 5.60 -19.00 -17.15
CA VAL A 278 6.91 -19.64 -16.97
C VAL A 278 6.75 -21.16 -17.08
N VAL A 279 7.49 -21.78 -18.00
CA VAL A 279 7.51 -23.23 -18.24
C VAL A 279 8.93 -23.77 -18.19
N TYR A 280 9.06 -25.08 -17.95
CA TYR A 280 10.34 -25.78 -17.89
C TYR A 280 11.37 -25.09 -16.95
N GLY A 281 10.90 -24.51 -15.85
CA GLY A 281 11.73 -23.87 -14.83
C GLY A 281 12.09 -22.41 -15.08
N ALA A 282 12.25 -21.97 -16.33
CA ALA A 282 12.64 -20.59 -16.65
C ALA A 282 12.15 -20.05 -18.00
N GLU A 283 11.71 -20.89 -18.94
CA GLU A 283 11.33 -20.41 -20.28
C GLU A 283 9.97 -19.69 -20.25
N VAL A 284 9.86 -18.53 -20.89
CA VAL A 284 8.61 -17.75 -20.90
C VAL A 284 7.85 -17.95 -22.19
N ARG A 285 6.63 -18.48 -22.10
CA ARG A 285 5.81 -18.83 -23.26
C ARG A 285 4.35 -18.40 -23.13
N ALA A 286 3.72 -18.13 -24.27
CA ALA A 286 2.27 -18.06 -24.43
C ALA A 286 1.69 -19.47 -24.57
N THR A 287 1.18 -20.05 -23.49
CA THR A 287 0.88 -21.49 -23.42
C THR A 287 -0.61 -21.81 -23.52
N SER A 288 -1.38 -21.41 -22.51
CA SER A 288 -2.74 -21.86 -22.26
C SER A 288 -3.70 -20.69 -22.09
N GLU A 289 -4.99 -20.93 -22.30
CA GLU A 289 -6.05 -19.98 -21.94
C GLU A 289 -6.45 -20.08 -20.46
N CYS A 290 -5.94 -21.06 -19.72
CA CYS A 290 -6.17 -21.20 -18.29
C CYS A 290 -5.15 -20.38 -17.50
N LEU A 291 -5.63 -19.65 -16.49
CA LEU A 291 -4.76 -18.93 -15.57
C LEU A 291 -4.17 -19.92 -14.56
N THR A 292 -2.85 -19.93 -14.42
CA THR A 292 -2.13 -20.74 -13.43
C THR A 292 -1.23 -19.84 -12.58
N PRO A 293 -0.74 -20.30 -11.42
CA PRO A 293 0.23 -19.53 -10.64
C PRO A 293 1.49 -19.13 -11.42
N MET A 294 1.90 -19.92 -12.42
CA MET A 294 3.05 -19.64 -13.29
C MET A 294 2.79 -18.53 -14.31
N CYS A 295 1.54 -18.08 -14.44
CA CYS A 295 1.13 -16.96 -15.29
C CYS A 295 1.08 -15.62 -14.54
N LEU A 296 1.41 -15.62 -13.24
CA LEU A 296 1.32 -14.46 -12.37
C LEU A 296 2.68 -13.80 -12.25
N PHE A 297 2.70 -12.49 -12.47
CA PHE A 297 3.90 -11.66 -12.36
C PHE A 297 3.61 -10.46 -11.46
N GLN A 298 4.49 -10.20 -10.50
CA GLN A 298 4.47 -8.97 -9.74
C GLN A 298 4.89 -7.83 -10.66
N PHE A 299 4.08 -6.78 -10.72
CA PHE A 299 4.33 -5.58 -11.51
C PHE A 299 5.16 -4.59 -10.68
N GLU A 300 6.48 -4.56 -10.89
CA GLU A 300 7.39 -3.62 -10.23
C GLU A 300 7.78 -2.52 -11.22
N CYS A 301 7.14 -1.36 -11.12
CA CYS A 301 7.43 -0.19 -11.95
C CYS A 301 7.91 0.96 -11.07
N ASP A 302 8.98 1.61 -11.52
CA ASP A 302 9.44 2.88 -10.96
C ASP A 302 8.47 3.99 -11.39
N SER A 303 8.18 4.93 -10.51
CA SER A 303 7.30 6.07 -10.83
C SER A 303 8.05 7.22 -11.51
N GLU A 304 9.37 7.28 -11.32
CA GLU A 304 10.22 8.34 -11.90
C GLU A 304 10.78 7.94 -13.28
N SER A 305 10.88 6.64 -13.55
CA SER A 305 11.25 6.10 -14.85
C SER A 305 10.22 5.08 -15.33
N PRO A 306 9.78 5.10 -16.60
CA PRO A 306 8.77 4.16 -17.12
C PRO A 306 9.38 2.77 -17.38
N THR A 307 10.24 2.30 -16.48
CA THR A 307 10.85 0.99 -16.52
C THR A 307 10.10 0.04 -15.60
N LEU A 308 9.68 -1.07 -16.18
CA LEU A 308 8.98 -2.16 -15.55
C LEU A 308 9.91 -3.35 -15.42
N GLN A 309 9.82 -4.00 -14.28
CA GLN A 309 10.32 -5.34 -14.03
C GLN A 309 9.14 -6.25 -13.68
N LEU A 310 9.15 -7.46 -14.23
CA LEU A 310 8.13 -8.48 -13.98
C LEU A 310 8.76 -9.61 -13.18
N ARG A 311 8.35 -9.75 -11.91
CA ARG A 311 8.86 -10.81 -11.02
C ARG A 311 7.90 -11.99 -11.02
N SER A 312 8.37 -13.19 -11.35
CA SER A 312 7.56 -14.41 -11.30
C SER A 312 7.38 -14.93 -9.86
N ASN A 313 6.45 -15.86 -9.70
CA ASN A 313 6.14 -16.50 -8.42
C ASN A 313 7.33 -17.26 -7.78
N ASN A 314 8.30 -17.72 -8.58
CA ASN A 314 9.54 -18.35 -8.12
C ASN A 314 10.57 -17.32 -7.59
N GLY A 315 10.24 -16.03 -7.62
CA GLY A 315 11.08 -14.95 -7.12
C GLY A 315 12.06 -14.37 -8.13
N CYS A 316 12.24 -15.00 -9.29
CA CYS A 316 13.10 -14.52 -10.37
C CYS A 316 12.42 -13.42 -11.19
N TYR A 317 13.20 -12.66 -11.95
CA TYR A 317 12.71 -11.62 -12.84
C TYR A 317 12.70 -12.09 -14.29
N LEU A 318 11.74 -11.61 -15.08
CA LEU A 318 11.81 -11.76 -16.52
C LEU A 318 12.99 -10.95 -17.04
N ALA A 319 13.84 -11.59 -17.83
CA ALA A 319 15.02 -10.98 -18.41
C ALA A 319 15.19 -11.40 -19.87
N GLN A 320 15.63 -10.46 -20.70
CA GLN A 320 16.00 -10.73 -22.08
C GLN A 320 17.39 -11.39 -22.12
N ARG A 321 17.49 -12.54 -22.79
CA ARG A 321 18.72 -13.33 -22.88
C ARG A 321 19.33 -13.28 -24.29
N PRO A 322 20.61 -13.66 -24.45
CA PRO A 322 21.21 -13.88 -25.76
C PRO A 322 20.30 -14.78 -26.63
N HIS A 323 20.26 -14.54 -27.94
CA HIS A 323 19.29 -15.14 -28.89
C HIS A 323 17.84 -14.62 -28.78
N ARG A 324 17.64 -13.47 -28.12
CA ARG A 324 16.36 -12.74 -28.05
C ARG A 324 15.27 -13.44 -27.23
N ALA A 325 15.53 -14.58 -26.61
CA ALA A 325 14.56 -15.24 -25.73
C ALA A 325 14.34 -14.42 -24.44
N VAL A 326 13.13 -14.46 -23.90
CA VAL A 326 12.83 -13.94 -22.56
C VAL A 326 12.72 -15.11 -21.59
N MET A 327 13.47 -15.05 -20.50
CA MET A 327 13.57 -16.10 -19.49
C MET A 327 13.23 -15.53 -18.10
N ALA A 328 12.76 -16.38 -17.19
CA ALA A 328 12.41 -16.05 -15.81
C ALA A 328 13.51 -16.50 -14.83
N ASP A 329 14.74 -16.08 -15.12
CA ASP A 329 15.96 -16.39 -14.37
C ASP A 329 16.77 -15.11 -14.05
N GLY A 330 16.16 -13.93 -14.23
CA GLY A 330 16.80 -12.64 -14.03
C GLY A 330 16.86 -12.19 -12.59
N HIS A 331 17.72 -11.18 -12.38
CA HIS A 331 17.95 -10.55 -11.07
C HIS A 331 17.47 -9.09 -11.05
N PRO A 332 17.08 -8.54 -9.89
CA PRO A 332 16.49 -7.19 -9.80
C PRO A 332 17.45 -6.06 -10.23
N MET A 333 18.77 -6.25 -10.12
CA MET A 333 19.76 -5.24 -10.50
C MET A 333 20.27 -5.42 -11.94
N GLU A 334 19.78 -6.43 -12.65
CA GLU A 334 20.23 -6.76 -14.00
C GLU A 334 19.55 -5.87 -15.04
N SER A 335 20.34 -5.21 -15.90
CA SER A 335 19.82 -4.31 -16.94
C SER A 335 18.82 -4.98 -17.89
N ASP A 336 18.99 -6.27 -18.16
CA ASP A 336 18.17 -7.03 -19.09
C ASP A 336 16.81 -7.43 -18.52
N SER A 337 16.59 -7.17 -17.23
CA SER A 337 15.29 -7.36 -16.56
C SER A 337 14.37 -6.13 -16.65
N PHE A 338 14.88 -5.01 -17.14
CA PHE A 338 14.13 -3.77 -17.29
C PHE A 338 13.50 -3.66 -18.67
N PHE A 339 12.19 -3.40 -18.70
CA PHE A 339 11.42 -3.17 -19.92
C PHE A 339 10.79 -1.78 -19.88
N ARG A 340 10.85 -1.03 -20.98
CA ARG A 340 10.04 0.18 -21.14
C ARG A 340 8.62 -0.20 -21.52
N VAL A 341 7.64 0.34 -20.81
CA VAL A 341 6.22 0.08 -21.04
C VAL A 341 5.62 1.17 -21.91
N HIS A 342 4.89 0.77 -22.94
CA HIS A 342 4.07 1.66 -23.76
C HIS A 342 2.60 1.23 -23.63
N TRP A 343 1.74 2.15 -23.21
CA TRP A 343 0.32 1.90 -23.02
C TRP A 343 -0.48 2.13 -24.30
N ASN A 344 -1.46 1.27 -24.53
CA ASN A 344 -2.46 1.41 -25.59
C ASN A 344 -3.82 0.95 -25.07
N CYS A 345 -4.55 1.83 -24.38
CA CYS A 345 -5.92 1.63 -23.90
C CYS A 345 -6.12 0.27 -23.20
N GLY A 346 -5.37 0.03 -22.12
CA GLY A 346 -5.48 -1.18 -21.31
C GLY A 346 -4.68 -2.38 -21.84
N LYS A 347 -3.93 -2.18 -22.92
CA LYS A 347 -2.88 -3.10 -23.37
C LYS A 347 -1.52 -2.44 -23.16
N ILE A 348 -0.50 -3.28 -23.06
CA ILE A 348 0.88 -2.85 -22.95
C ILE A 348 1.71 -3.44 -24.08
N ILE A 349 2.73 -2.69 -24.48
CA ILE A 349 3.77 -3.13 -25.39
C ILE A 349 5.10 -2.94 -24.65
N LEU A 350 5.88 -4.02 -24.56
CA LEU A 350 7.10 -4.04 -23.78
C LEU A 350 8.32 -3.94 -24.69
N GLN A 351 9.20 -2.99 -24.39
CA GLN A 351 10.46 -2.78 -25.09
C GLN A 351 11.63 -3.16 -24.17
N SER A 352 12.47 -4.08 -24.60
CA SER A 352 13.67 -4.51 -23.86
C SER A 352 14.81 -3.48 -23.93
N SER A 353 15.83 -3.67 -23.09
CA SER A 353 17.05 -2.84 -23.01
C SER A 353 17.77 -2.66 -24.36
N ASN A 354 17.71 -3.66 -25.24
CA ASN A 354 18.31 -3.63 -26.57
C ASN A 354 17.48 -2.82 -27.61
N GLY A 355 16.38 -2.20 -27.20
CA GLY A 355 15.49 -1.40 -28.05
C GLY A 355 14.45 -2.20 -28.84
N ARG A 356 14.46 -3.54 -28.78
CA ARG A 356 13.47 -4.41 -29.44
C ARG A 356 12.23 -4.62 -28.58
N PHE A 357 11.10 -4.75 -29.27
CA PHE A 357 9.81 -5.05 -28.68
C PHE A 357 9.61 -6.56 -28.50
N LEU A 358 8.94 -6.91 -27.41
CA LEU A 358 8.59 -8.28 -27.07
C LEU A 358 7.45 -8.75 -27.98
N SER A 359 7.63 -9.90 -28.59
CA SER A 359 6.67 -10.57 -29.46
C SER A 359 6.60 -12.06 -29.13
N ILE A 360 5.54 -12.70 -29.59
CA ILE A 360 5.33 -14.14 -29.40
C ILE A 360 5.65 -14.85 -30.70
N ALA A 361 6.66 -15.71 -30.67
CA ALA A 361 7.02 -16.55 -31.81
C ALA A 361 5.91 -17.57 -32.14
N PRO A 362 5.89 -18.15 -33.35
CA PRO A 362 4.86 -19.13 -33.75
C PRO A 362 4.78 -20.37 -32.82
N ASN A 363 5.89 -20.75 -32.19
CA ASN A 363 5.95 -21.82 -31.21
C ASN A 363 5.50 -21.40 -29.79
N GLY A 364 5.07 -20.15 -29.61
CA GLY A 364 4.62 -19.58 -28.33
C GLY A 364 5.73 -18.93 -27.49
N LEU A 365 7.01 -19.00 -27.89
CA LEU A 365 8.10 -18.40 -27.13
C LEU A 365 8.03 -16.88 -27.10
N LEU A 366 8.20 -16.28 -25.93
CA LEU A 366 8.32 -14.84 -25.78
C LEU A 366 9.74 -14.40 -26.17
N ILE A 367 9.86 -13.54 -27.19
CA ILE A 367 11.13 -13.10 -27.74
C ILE A 367 11.17 -11.57 -27.93
N ALA A 368 12.33 -10.94 -27.75
CA ALA A 368 12.57 -9.53 -28.03
C ALA A 368 13.15 -9.34 -29.43
N ASN A 369 12.30 -9.32 -30.45
CA ASN A 369 12.73 -9.34 -31.86
C ASN A 369 12.24 -8.16 -32.69
N ALA A 370 11.03 -7.66 -32.42
CA ALA A 370 10.38 -6.65 -33.24
C ALA A 370 11.10 -5.29 -33.13
N THR A 371 11.31 -4.61 -34.26
CA THR A 371 11.81 -3.22 -34.29
C THR A 371 10.69 -2.19 -34.21
N ILE A 372 9.52 -2.55 -34.72
CA ILE A 372 8.33 -1.71 -34.77
C ILE A 372 7.21 -2.53 -34.14
N PRO A 373 6.49 -1.99 -33.14
CA PRO A 373 5.44 -2.73 -32.49
C PRO A 373 4.21 -2.85 -33.41
N GLY A 374 3.58 -4.02 -33.41
CA GLY A 374 2.32 -4.28 -34.09
C GLY A 374 1.33 -5.04 -33.19
N PRO A 375 0.24 -5.56 -33.77
CA PRO A 375 -0.81 -6.23 -33.00
C PRO A 375 -0.36 -7.52 -32.26
N ASN A 376 0.80 -8.09 -32.60
CA ASN A 376 1.32 -9.31 -31.97
C ASN A 376 2.22 -9.01 -30.77
N GLU A 377 2.68 -7.76 -30.65
CA GLU A 377 3.49 -7.23 -29.54
C GLU A 377 2.60 -6.66 -28.42
N GLU A 378 1.30 -6.53 -28.66
CA GLU A 378 0.33 -6.10 -27.66
C GLU A 378 -0.02 -7.23 -26.68
N LEU A 379 0.16 -6.96 -25.39
CA LEU A 379 -0.24 -7.82 -24.29
C LEU A 379 -1.35 -7.15 -23.49
N ALA A 380 -2.47 -7.84 -23.33
CA ALA A 380 -3.51 -7.43 -22.42
C ALA A 380 -3.07 -7.68 -20.97
N ILE A 381 -3.18 -6.66 -20.12
CA ILE A 381 -2.88 -6.77 -18.70
C ILE A 381 -4.19 -6.95 -17.91
N ARG A 382 -4.14 -7.80 -16.87
CA ARG A 382 -5.23 -7.95 -15.90
C ARG A 382 -4.65 -8.14 -14.51
N PHE A 383 -5.25 -7.47 -13.52
CA PHE A 383 -4.98 -7.78 -12.13
C PHE A 383 -5.27 -9.24 -11.81
N ALA A 384 -4.38 -9.85 -11.02
CA ALA A 384 -4.51 -11.21 -10.51
C ALA A 384 -5.01 -11.26 -9.07
N ASN A 385 -4.65 -10.25 -8.27
CA ASN A 385 -4.94 -10.18 -6.84
C ASN A 385 -5.70 -8.91 -6.44
N ARG A 386 -6.48 -8.34 -7.36
CA ARG A 386 -7.34 -7.16 -7.10
C ARG A 386 -8.76 -7.42 -7.60
N PRO A 387 -9.64 -8.01 -6.77
CA PRO A 387 -11.07 -8.09 -7.07
C PRO A 387 -11.74 -6.72 -7.01
N PHE A 388 -11.18 -5.80 -6.22
CA PHE A 388 -11.60 -4.40 -6.12
C PHE A 388 -10.40 -3.47 -6.02
N LEU A 389 -10.66 -2.17 -6.21
CA LEU A 389 -9.73 -1.08 -5.93
C LEU A 389 -10.22 -0.26 -4.77
N VAL A 390 -9.27 0.27 -4.01
CA VAL A 390 -9.47 1.36 -3.07
C VAL A 390 -8.53 2.44 -3.54
N LEU A 391 -9.04 3.63 -3.86
CA LEU A 391 -8.21 4.66 -4.50
C LEU A 391 -7.88 5.78 -3.52
N ARG A 392 -6.59 6.08 -3.35
CA ARG A 392 -6.10 7.26 -2.64
C ARG A 392 -5.46 8.24 -3.60
N GLY A 393 -6.02 9.45 -3.67
CA GLY A 393 -5.49 10.55 -4.47
C GLY A 393 -4.74 11.57 -3.63
N ARG A 394 -4.51 12.74 -4.24
CA ARG A 394 -3.78 13.86 -3.62
C ARG A 394 -4.41 14.39 -2.33
N TYR A 395 -5.75 14.35 -2.22
CA TYR A 395 -6.50 15.00 -1.13
C TYR A 395 -7.12 14.01 -0.14
N GLY A 396 -7.06 12.71 -0.41
CA GLY A 396 -7.65 11.66 0.43
C GLY A 396 -8.10 10.47 -0.39
N TYR A 397 -8.91 9.63 0.23
CA TYR A 397 -9.52 8.47 -0.42
C TYR A 397 -10.73 8.86 -1.27
N VAL A 398 -10.98 8.04 -2.28
CA VAL A 398 -12.19 8.07 -3.08
C VAL A 398 -13.30 7.34 -2.33
N GLY A 399 -14.45 8.00 -2.18
CA GLY A 399 -15.58 7.42 -1.49
C GLY A 399 -16.86 8.24 -1.63
N SER A 400 -17.96 7.65 -1.21
CA SER A 400 -19.29 8.26 -1.24
C SER A 400 -19.85 8.40 0.18
N THR A 401 -20.77 9.34 0.36
CA THR A 401 -21.42 9.60 1.65
C THR A 401 -22.92 9.66 1.43
N SER A 402 -23.72 9.22 2.39
CA SER A 402 -25.19 9.31 2.32
C SER A 402 -25.70 10.75 2.15
N GLU A 403 -24.93 11.74 2.61
CA GLU A 403 -25.28 13.17 2.50
C GLU A 403 -25.03 13.76 1.11
N ARG A 404 -24.15 13.15 0.30
CA ARG A 404 -23.74 13.70 -1.00
C ARG A 404 -24.07 12.74 -2.12
N ASP A 405 -24.70 13.31 -3.13
CA ASP A 405 -25.05 12.59 -4.36
C ASP A 405 -23.81 12.28 -5.24
N LEU A 406 -22.64 12.85 -4.96
CA LEU A 406 -21.45 12.72 -5.81
C LEU A 406 -20.30 12.03 -5.08
N ILE A 407 -19.55 11.21 -5.81
CA ILE A 407 -18.32 10.59 -5.31
C ILE A 407 -17.27 11.69 -5.03
N GLN A 408 -16.68 11.62 -3.84
CA GLN A 408 -15.64 12.52 -3.35
C GLN A 408 -14.27 11.83 -3.40
N CYS A 409 -13.20 12.60 -3.26
CA CYS A 409 -11.81 12.15 -3.29
C CYS A 409 -10.96 12.77 -2.17
N ASN A 410 -11.61 13.22 -1.09
CA ASN A 410 -11.01 13.81 0.11
C ASN A 410 -11.46 13.09 1.40
N MET A 411 -11.84 11.82 1.27
CA MET A 411 -12.35 11.01 2.37
C MET A 411 -11.19 10.45 3.23
N ASP A 412 -11.43 10.23 4.53
CA ASP A 412 -10.47 9.48 5.39
C ASP A 412 -10.63 7.96 5.22
N GLN A 413 -11.85 7.50 4.95
CA GLN A 413 -12.17 6.10 4.68
C GLN A 413 -12.56 5.92 3.20
N PRO A 414 -12.08 4.87 2.53
CA PRO A 414 -12.40 4.62 1.14
C PRO A 414 -13.66 3.79 0.92
N ASP A 415 -14.24 3.96 -0.26
CA ASP A 415 -15.15 2.96 -0.82
C ASP A 415 -14.35 1.86 -1.53
N CYS A 416 -14.87 0.63 -1.49
CA CYS A 416 -14.38 -0.47 -2.32
C CYS A 416 -15.03 -0.44 -3.70
N ILE A 417 -14.22 -0.30 -4.74
CA ILE A 417 -14.63 -0.27 -6.15
C ILE A 417 -14.44 -1.66 -6.73
N GLN A 418 -15.50 -2.46 -6.79
CA GLN A 418 -15.46 -3.80 -7.39
C GLN A 418 -15.09 -3.70 -8.87
N LEU A 419 -14.09 -4.47 -9.27
CA LEU A 419 -13.58 -4.54 -10.63
C LEU A 419 -14.24 -5.71 -11.36
N LEU A 420 -15.12 -5.39 -12.31
CA LEU A 420 -15.70 -6.40 -13.19
C LEU A 420 -14.98 -6.37 -14.54
N PRO A 421 -14.16 -7.38 -14.89
CA PRO A 421 -13.43 -7.38 -16.15
C PRO A 421 -14.40 -7.49 -17.33
N CYS A 422 -14.42 -6.50 -18.22
CA CYS A 422 -15.28 -6.51 -19.42
C CYS A 422 -14.49 -7.00 -20.63
N ARG A 423 -13.47 -6.24 -21.02
CA ARG A 423 -12.56 -6.55 -22.13
C ARG A 423 -11.13 -6.43 -21.64
N GLN A 424 -10.17 -6.68 -22.50
CA GLN A 424 -8.75 -6.62 -22.15
C GLN A 424 -8.38 -5.20 -21.68
N GLY A 425 -7.96 -5.07 -20.41
CA GLY A 425 -7.60 -3.78 -19.79
C GLY A 425 -8.76 -2.82 -19.49
N ILE A 426 -10.01 -3.25 -19.69
CA ILE A 426 -11.21 -2.44 -19.47
C ILE A 426 -12.06 -3.10 -18.40
N TYR A 427 -12.43 -2.31 -17.40
CA TYR A 427 -13.19 -2.72 -16.24
C TYR A 427 -14.49 -1.94 -16.15
N HIS A 428 -15.50 -2.58 -15.56
CA HIS A 428 -16.67 -1.88 -15.03
C HIS A 428 -16.47 -1.68 -13.54
N PHE A 429 -16.72 -0.47 -13.07
CA PHE A 429 -16.64 -0.12 -11.67
C PHE A 429 -18.01 -0.28 -11.03
N GLN A 430 -18.08 -1.14 -10.01
CA GLN A 430 -19.29 -1.42 -9.26
C GLN A 430 -19.07 -1.05 -7.78
N ALA A 431 -20.02 -0.32 -7.20
CA ALA A 431 -20.04 0.00 -5.78
C ALA A 431 -20.42 -1.25 -4.97
N GLN A 432 -20.10 -1.27 -3.67
CA GLN A 432 -20.37 -2.42 -2.78
C GLN A 432 -21.85 -2.86 -2.75
N GLY A 433 -22.78 -1.93 -3.00
CA GLY A 433 -24.22 -2.22 -3.13
C GLY A 433 -24.66 -2.84 -4.47
N GLY A 434 -23.72 -3.22 -5.34
CA GLY A 434 -23.99 -3.83 -6.64
C GLY A 434 -24.38 -2.85 -7.76
N SER A 435 -24.52 -1.57 -7.44
CA SER A 435 -24.78 -0.53 -8.46
C SER A 435 -23.49 -0.12 -9.17
N PHE A 436 -23.60 0.34 -10.41
CA PHE A 436 -22.44 0.75 -11.21
C PHE A 436 -22.08 2.21 -10.97
N TRP A 437 -20.83 2.56 -11.21
CA TRP A 437 -20.46 3.96 -11.31
C TRP A 437 -21.06 4.57 -12.58
N SER A 438 -21.65 5.76 -12.45
CA SER A 438 -22.15 6.56 -13.55
C SER A 438 -21.45 7.91 -13.61
N ILE A 439 -21.42 8.51 -14.80
CA ILE A 439 -20.82 9.82 -15.05
C ILE A 439 -21.92 10.83 -15.44
N THR A 440 -21.85 12.05 -14.92
CA THR A 440 -22.78 13.14 -15.25
C THR A 440 -22.30 13.90 -16.49
N SER A 441 -23.15 14.79 -17.02
CA SER A 441 -22.78 15.70 -18.12
C SER A 441 -21.62 16.65 -17.78
N PHE A 442 -21.32 16.83 -16.49
CA PHE A 442 -20.22 17.66 -15.99
C PHE A 442 -18.96 16.85 -15.69
N GLY A 443 -18.92 15.56 -16.03
CA GLY A 443 -17.77 14.69 -15.77
C GLY A 443 -17.61 14.27 -14.31
N THR A 444 -18.60 14.49 -13.46
CA THR A 444 -18.61 14.01 -12.06
C THR A 444 -19.21 12.61 -11.95
N PHE A 445 -18.93 11.89 -10.85
CA PHE A 445 -19.35 10.50 -10.68
C PHE A 445 -20.41 10.29 -9.60
N ARG A 446 -21.26 9.27 -9.81
CA ARG A 446 -22.25 8.77 -8.83
C ARG A 446 -22.16 7.25 -8.69
N PRO A 447 -22.33 6.68 -7.48
CA PRO A 447 -22.18 5.24 -7.25
C PRO A 447 -23.44 4.39 -7.50
N TRP A 448 -24.61 4.98 -7.81
CA TRP A 448 -25.89 4.26 -8.08
C TRP A 448 -26.33 4.24 -9.55
N GLY A 449 -25.38 4.13 -10.47
CA GLY A 449 -25.65 3.92 -11.88
C GLY A 449 -26.31 2.55 -12.14
N LYS A 450 -27.25 2.53 -13.10
CA LYS A 450 -27.94 1.30 -13.54
C LYS A 450 -27.17 0.50 -14.58
N PHE A 451 -26.28 1.16 -15.32
CA PHE A 451 -25.57 0.58 -16.46
C PHE A 451 -24.07 0.59 -16.23
N ALA A 452 -23.43 -0.48 -16.69
CA ALA A 452 -21.99 -0.61 -16.63
C ALA A 452 -21.30 0.30 -17.64
N LEU A 453 -20.34 1.10 -17.17
CA LEU A 453 -19.52 1.96 -18.00
C LEU A 453 -18.08 1.44 -18.09
N ASN A 454 -17.43 1.68 -19.22
CA ASN A 454 -16.07 1.20 -19.49
C ASN A 454 -15.03 2.17 -18.93
N PHE A 455 -14.25 1.70 -17.95
CA PHE A 455 -13.10 2.39 -17.41
C PHE A 455 -11.82 1.67 -17.85
N CYS A 456 -10.87 2.40 -18.40
CA CYS A 456 -9.56 1.86 -18.75
C CYS A 456 -8.57 2.17 -17.62
N VAL A 457 -7.96 1.13 -17.07
CA VAL A 457 -7.02 1.24 -15.94
C VAL A 457 -5.60 1.02 -16.44
N GLU A 458 -4.72 1.97 -16.16
CA GLU A 458 -3.33 1.94 -16.60
C GLU A 458 -2.40 2.09 -15.39
N LEU A 459 -1.45 1.17 -15.24
CA LEU A 459 -0.47 1.19 -14.15
C LEU A 459 0.64 2.19 -14.47
N GLN A 460 0.81 3.17 -13.60
CA GLN A 460 1.85 4.20 -13.68
C GLN A 460 3.01 3.95 -12.69
N GLY A 461 2.86 2.95 -11.82
CA GLY A 461 3.86 2.56 -10.83
C GLY A 461 3.47 1.24 -10.17
N SER A 462 4.29 0.75 -9.25
CA SER A 462 4.06 -0.55 -8.59
C SER A 462 2.69 -0.68 -7.90
N ASN A 463 2.17 0.41 -7.34
CA ASN A 463 0.80 0.52 -6.78
C ASN A 463 0.18 1.89 -7.12
N LEU A 464 0.51 2.42 -8.30
CA LEU A 464 -0.02 3.68 -8.80
C LEU A 464 -0.71 3.43 -10.13
N LEU A 465 -1.88 4.01 -10.33
CA LEU A 465 -2.64 3.89 -11.56
C LEU A 465 -3.26 5.21 -11.99
N THR A 466 -3.64 5.27 -13.25
CA THR A 466 -4.57 6.25 -13.82
C THR A 466 -5.82 5.53 -14.28
N VAL A 467 -6.93 6.26 -14.33
CA VAL A 467 -8.19 5.75 -14.88
C VAL A 467 -8.67 6.70 -15.96
N LEU A 468 -8.77 6.18 -17.19
CA LEU A 468 -9.40 6.86 -18.30
C LEU A 468 -10.90 6.53 -18.27
N ALA A 469 -11.72 7.56 -18.13
CA ALA A 469 -13.16 7.45 -17.97
C ALA A 469 -13.88 7.30 -19.32
N PRO A 470 -15.17 6.90 -19.31
CA PRO A 470 -15.95 6.66 -20.54
C PRO A 470 -16.11 7.87 -21.45
N ASN A 471 -15.93 9.08 -20.92
CA ASN A 471 -15.98 10.33 -21.67
C ASN A 471 -14.64 10.69 -22.35
N GLY A 472 -13.61 9.84 -22.23
CA GLY A 472 -12.31 10.03 -22.87
C GLY A 472 -11.31 10.89 -22.10
N PHE A 473 -11.63 11.26 -20.85
CA PHE A 473 -10.76 12.06 -19.98
C PHE A 473 -10.25 11.25 -18.80
N TYR A 474 -9.06 11.57 -18.30
CA TYR A 474 -8.53 10.98 -17.09
C TYR A 474 -9.27 11.49 -15.86
N MET A 475 -9.55 10.56 -14.95
CA MET A 475 -10.10 10.86 -13.63
C MET A 475 -9.06 11.57 -12.78
N ARG A 476 -9.41 12.74 -12.24
CA ARG A 476 -8.56 13.53 -11.33
C ARG A 476 -9.27 13.95 -10.06
N ALA A 477 -8.48 14.15 -9.02
CA ALA A 477 -8.93 14.73 -7.76
C ALA A 477 -9.03 16.26 -7.88
N ASP A 478 -10.24 16.82 -7.77
CA ASP A 478 -10.41 18.27 -7.76
C ASP A 478 -10.08 18.88 -6.38
N ARG A 479 -9.64 20.14 -6.37
CA ARG A 479 -9.33 20.86 -5.12
C ARG A 479 -10.52 21.03 -4.19
N SER A 480 -11.75 21.01 -4.74
CA SER A 480 -12.98 21.00 -3.95
C SER A 480 -13.24 19.68 -3.21
N GLY A 481 -12.49 18.61 -3.55
CA GLY A 481 -12.72 17.26 -3.05
C GLY A 481 -13.65 16.43 -3.93
N THR A 482 -14.18 16.97 -5.04
CA THR A 482 -15.02 16.22 -5.97
C THR A 482 -14.18 15.38 -6.94
N LEU A 483 -14.62 14.16 -7.25
CA LEU A 483 -14.01 13.34 -8.28
C LEU A 483 -14.56 13.73 -9.67
N VAL A 484 -13.67 14.09 -10.59
CA VAL A 484 -14.03 14.56 -11.94
C VAL A 484 -13.21 13.86 -13.01
N ALA A 485 -13.75 13.74 -14.23
CA ALA A 485 -13.04 13.28 -15.41
C ALA A 485 -13.11 14.35 -16.50
N ASP A 486 -12.13 15.25 -16.50
CA ASP A 486 -12.00 16.38 -17.42
C ASP A 486 -10.52 16.65 -17.80
N SER A 487 -9.58 15.77 -17.41
CA SER A 487 -8.16 15.94 -17.70
C SER A 487 -7.78 15.22 -19.00
N GLU A 488 -7.27 15.96 -19.99
CA GLU A 488 -6.77 15.39 -21.25
C GLU A 488 -5.42 14.67 -21.05
N ASP A 489 -4.54 15.27 -20.25
CA ASP A 489 -3.23 14.74 -19.93
C ASP A 489 -3.19 14.14 -18.50
N ILE A 490 -2.22 13.24 -18.27
CA ILE A 490 -1.96 12.68 -16.94
C ILE A 490 -1.23 13.73 -16.09
N THR A 491 -1.96 14.32 -15.14
CA THR A 491 -1.42 15.23 -14.12
C THR A 491 -1.21 14.53 -12.78
N LYS A 492 -0.57 15.19 -11.81
CA LYS A 492 -0.36 14.63 -10.46
C LYS A 492 -1.67 14.32 -9.74
N GLU A 493 -2.73 15.04 -10.09
CA GLU A 493 -4.09 14.85 -9.57
C GLU A 493 -4.80 13.65 -10.21
N CYS A 494 -4.27 13.11 -11.32
CA CYS A 494 -4.80 11.92 -12.00
C CYS A 494 -4.18 10.60 -11.48
N ILE A 495 -3.15 10.68 -10.64
CA ILE A 495 -2.46 9.51 -10.10
C ILE A 495 -3.16 9.05 -8.83
N TRP A 496 -3.55 7.77 -8.83
CA TRP A 496 -4.22 7.12 -7.72
C TRP A 496 -3.36 5.98 -7.19
N GLU A 497 -3.11 5.99 -5.90
CA GLU A 497 -2.57 4.85 -5.17
C GLU A 497 -3.68 3.84 -4.86
N PHE A 498 -3.38 2.54 -4.86
CA PHE A 498 -4.39 1.49 -4.73
C PHE A 498 -3.96 0.19 -4.03
#